data_AF-A0A292Z9I7-F1
#
_entry.id   AF-A0A292Z9I7-F1
#
_cell.length_a   1.000
_cell.length_b   1.000
_cell.length_c   1.000
_cell.angle_alpha   90.00
_cell.angle_beta   90.00
_cell.angle_gamma   90.00
#
_symmetry.space_group_name_H-M   'P 1'
#
loop_
_entity.id
_entity.type
_entity.pdbx_description
1 polymer ?
#
loop_
_entity_poly.entity_id
_entity_poly.type
_entity_poly.pdbx_seq_one_letter_code
_entity_poly.pdbx_strand_id
1 'polypeptide(L)' 'MTPAGELVGEDAWNAKADRWLPSEADKTHVRSLMRPVYEPGKIAGWIAPPSNGINGQPFDYEYVRLA' A
#
# COMPACT_ATOMS: atom_id res chain seq x y z
N MET A 1 -11.19 4.47 21.94
CA MET A 1 -10.58 5.83 21.89
C MET A 1 -10.44 6.22 20.43
N THR A 2 -10.84 7.43 20.03
CA THR A 2 -10.73 7.93 18.65
C THR A 2 -9.27 8.25 18.28
N PRO A 3 -8.92 8.43 17.00
CA PRO A 3 -7.58 8.88 16.61
C PRO A 3 -7.16 10.23 17.19
N ALA A 4 -8.13 11.07 17.56
CA ALA A 4 -7.88 12.35 18.24
C ALA A 4 -7.66 12.21 19.76
N GLY A 5 -7.76 11.00 20.31
CA GLY A 5 -7.54 10.71 21.74
C GLY A 5 -8.81 10.73 22.61
N GLU A 6 -10.00 10.83 22.03
CA GLU A 6 -11.26 10.93 22.80
C GLU A 6 -11.78 9.55 23.20
N LEU A 7 -12.29 9.42 24.43
CA LEU A 7 -13.02 8.23 24.87
C LEU A 7 -14.46 8.29 24.36
N VAL A 8 -14.87 7.26 23.62
CA VAL A 8 -16.21 7.15 23.04
C VAL A 8 -16.81 5.78 23.39
N GLY A 9 -18.14 5.73 23.49
CA GLY A 9 -18.87 4.48 23.64
C GLY A 9 -18.89 3.64 22.35
N GLU A 10 -19.37 2.41 22.45
CA GLU A 10 -19.39 1.43 21.37
C GLU A 10 -20.19 1.90 20.15
N ASP A 11 -21.41 2.40 20.33
CA ASP A 11 -22.25 2.87 19.22
C ASP A 11 -21.57 3.99 18.41
N ALA A 12 -20.97 4.94 19.12
CA ALA A 12 -20.27 6.07 18.51
C ALA A 12 -18.98 5.63 17.80
N TRP A 13 -18.32 4.57 18.29
CA TRP A 13 -17.17 3.95 17.63
C TRP A 13 -17.61 3.23 16.35
N ASN A 14 -18.59 2.31 16.45
CA ASN A 14 -19.08 1.50 15.34
C ASN A 14 -19.62 2.37 14.19
N ALA A 15 -20.32 3.47 14.50
CA ALA A 15 -20.84 4.39 13.49
C ALA A 15 -19.75 5.15 12.69
N LYS A 16 -18.49 5.16 13.17
CA LYS A 16 -17.39 5.96 12.59
C LYS A 16 -16.14 5.14 12.28
N ALA A 17 -16.09 3.86 12.65
CA ALA A 17 -14.90 3.02 12.53
C ALA A 17 -14.33 3.00 11.11
N ASP A 18 -15.18 2.91 10.09
CA ASP A 18 -14.78 2.89 8.68
C ASP A 18 -14.17 4.22 8.18
N ARG A 19 -14.30 5.32 8.95
CA ARG A 19 -13.59 6.58 8.65
C ARG A 19 -12.14 6.58 9.14
N TRP A 20 -11.80 5.67 10.04
CA TRP A 20 -10.49 5.60 10.66
C TRP A 20 -9.73 4.35 10.26
N LEU A 21 -10.45 3.27 9.95
CA LEU A 21 -9.92 1.98 9.58
C LEU A 21 -10.39 1.64 8.17
N PRO A 22 -9.55 0.98 7.36
CA PRO A 22 -9.96 0.54 6.03
C PRO A 22 -11.17 -0.38 6.10
N SER A 23 -12.23 0.01 5.39
CA SER A 23 -13.42 -0.80 5.19
C SER A 23 -13.11 -2.02 4.30
N GLU A 24 -14.05 -2.94 4.20
CA GLU A 24 -13.93 -4.06 3.24
C GLU A 24 -13.91 -3.58 1.78
N ALA A 25 -14.61 -2.48 1.47
CA ALA A 25 -14.56 -1.87 0.14
C ALA A 25 -13.16 -1.30 -0.16
N ASP A 26 -12.55 -0.60 0.79
CA ASP A 26 -11.18 -0.07 0.65
C ASP A 26 -10.16 -1.18 0.44
N LYS A 27 -10.24 -2.25 1.25
CA LYS A 27 -9.37 -3.42 1.12
C LYS A 27 -9.54 -4.10 -0.23
N THR A 28 -10.78 -4.22 -0.72
CA THR A 28 -11.08 -4.79 -2.03
C THR A 28 -10.49 -3.94 -3.15
N HIS A 29 -10.61 -2.62 -3.05
CA HIS A 29 -10.01 -1.70 -4.02
C HIS A 29 -8.48 -1.81 -4.03
N VAL A 30 -7.80 -1.75 -2.87
CA VAL A 30 -6.35 -1.90 -2.79
C VAL A 30 -5.88 -3.23 -3.39
N ARG A 31 -6.55 -4.34 -3.06
CA ARG A 31 -6.24 -5.66 -3.65
C ARG A 31 -6.34 -5.67 -5.17
N SER A 32 -7.30 -4.95 -5.75
CA SER A 32 -7.45 -4.86 -7.20
C SER A 32 -6.25 -4.21 -7.92
N LEU A 33 -5.48 -3.37 -7.20
CA LEU A 33 -4.26 -2.72 -7.69
C LEU A 33 -3.02 -3.64 -7.63
N MET A 34 -3.05 -4.68 -6.79
CA MET A 34 -1.90 -5.54 -6.49
C MET A 34 -1.63 -6.54 -7.62
N ARG A 35 -1.11 -6.04 -8.75
CA ARG A 35 -0.64 -6.86 -9.88
C ARG A 35 0.89 -6.85 -9.93
N PRO A 36 1.56 -8.02 -10.01
CA PRO A 36 3.02 -8.06 -10.08
C PRO A 36 3.53 -7.50 -11.42
N VAL A 37 4.68 -6.82 -11.37
CA VAL A 37 5.44 -6.34 -12.52
C VAL A 37 6.86 -6.84 -12.37
N TYR A 38 7.31 -7.70 -13.30
CA TYR A 38 8.62 -8.37 -13.22
C TYR A 38 9.65 -7.82 -14.22
N GLU A 39 9.24 -6.92 -15.11
CA GLU A 39 10.13 -6.36 -16.11
C GLU A 39 11.11 -5.38 -15.47
N PRO A 40 12.43 -5.54 -15.69
CA PRO A 40 13.43 -4.60 -15.18
C PRO A 40 13.11 -3.16 -15.59
N GLY A 41 13.20 -2.24 -14.64
CA GLY A 41 12.90 -0.82 -14.88
C GLY A 41 11.41 -0.46 -14.95
N LYS A 42 10.46 -1.41 -14.80
CA LYS A 42 9.02 -1.10 -14.71
C LYS A 42 8.49 -1.20 -13.28
N ILE A 43 7.58 -0.29 -12.95
CA ILE A 43 6.92 -0.20 -11.64
C ILE A 43 5.39 -0.29 -11.82
N ALA A 44 4.71 -0.94 -10.87
CA ALA A 44 3.26 -0.95 -10.83
C ALA A 44 2.69 0.47 -10.65
N GLY A 45 1.60 0.82 -11.34
CA GLY A 45 1.10 2.20 -11.41
C GLY A 45 0.64 2.83 -10.08
N TRP A 46 0.56 2.06 -8.99
CA TRP A 46 0.17 2.56 -7.66
C TRP A 46 1.36 3.02 -6.79
N ILE A 47 2.60 2.84 -7.25
CA ILE A 47 3.81 3.28 -6.54
C ILE A 47 4.78 3.99 -7.48
N ALA A 48 5.42 5.05 -6.98
CA ALA A 48 6.44 5.78 -7.74
C ALA A 48 7.76 4.97 -7.80
N PRO A 49 8.58 5.17 -8.86
CA PRO A 49 9.91 4.58 -8.91
C PRO A 49 10.80 5.10 -7.78
N PRO A 50 11.75 4.26 -7.28
CA PRO A 50 12.72 4.69 -6.27
C PRO A 50 13.68 5.73 -6.86
N SER A 51 14.24 6.58 -5.99
CA SER A 51 15.19 7.62 -6.42
C SER A 51 16.54 7.07 -6.86
N ASN A 52 16.95 5.92 -6.34
CA ASN A 52 18.21 5.25 -6.64
C ASN A 52 18.03 3.73 -6.68
N GLY A 53 18.92 3.04 -7.40
CA GLY A 53 19.04 1.59 -7.30
C GLY A 53 19.81 1.15 -6.05
N ILE A 54 20.13 -0.15 -5.97
CA ILE A 54 20.75 -0.78 -4.80
C ILE A 54 22.22 -1.10 -5.10
N ASN A 55 23.12 -0.86 -4.15
CA ASN A 55 24.55 -1.22 -4.26
C ASN A 55 25.26 -0.63 -5.50
N GLY A 56 24.95 0.63 -5.82
CA GLY A 56 25.53 1.32 -6.98
C GLY A 56 25.02 0.82 -8.34
N GLN A 57 24.12 -0.16 -8.36
CA GLN A 57 23.46 -0.61 -9.58
C GLN A 57 22.35 0.38 -9.97
N PRO A 58 22.05 0.53 -11.27
CA PRO A 58 20.96 1.38 -11.73
C PRO A 58 19.59 0.76 -11.37
N PHE A 59 18.54 1.56 -11.44
CA PHE A 59 17.18 1.14 -11.09
C PHE A 59 16.64 0.01 -11.99
N ASP A 60 17.05 -0.03 -13.25
CA ASP A 60 16.66 -1.02 -14.26
C ASP A 60 17.58 -2.26 -14.29
N TYR A 61 18.47 -2.41 -13.31
CA TYR A 61 19.27 -3.62 -13.15
C TYR A 61 18.38 -4.85 -12.90
N GLU A 62 18.81 -6.01 -13.41
CA GLU A 62 18.13 -7.29 -13.18
C GLU A 62 18.38 -7.78 -11.75
N TYR A 63 17.58 -7.30 -10.78
CA TYR A 63 17.75 -7.61 -9.37
C TYR A 63 17.35 -9.05 -8.98
N VAL A 64 16.47 -9.69 -9.75
CA VAL A 64 15.96 -11.04 -9.48
C VAL A 64 15.99 -11.84 -10.78
N ARG A 65 16.53 -13.05 -10.73
CA ARG A 65 16.47 -14.04 -11.81
C ARG A 65 15.55 -15.17 -11.39
N LEU A 66 14.41 -15.29 -12.08
CA LEU A 66 13.47 -16.40 -11.87
C LEU A 66 13.95 -17.58 -12.73
N ALA A 67 14.27 -18.70 -12.08
CA ALA A 67 14.63 -19.96 -12.72
C ALA A 67 13.39 -20.79 -13.06
#